data_AF-A0A931FBG8-F1
#
_entry.id   AF-A0A931FBG8-F1
#
_cell.length_a   1.000
_cell.length_b   1.000
_cell.length_c   1.000
_cell.angle_alpha   90.00
_cell.angle_beta   90.00
_cell.angle_gamma   90.00
#
_symmetry.space_group_name_H-M   'P 1'
#
loop_
_entity.id
_entity.type
_entity.pdbx_description
1 polymer ?
#
loop_
_entity_poly.entity_id
_entity_poly.type
_entity_poly.pdbx_seq_one_letter_code
_entity_poly.pdbx_strand_id
1 'polypeptide(L)' 'MEKITSNTAVANNAIIAVKSVTISKGTQIPVGKSTVSGLKTGVSVSNQLISDLEQLVTCMKDQSDRFPKL' A
#
# COMPACT_ATOMS: atom_id res chain seq x y z
N MET A 1 -20.47 -7.66 27.26
CA MET A 1 -19.27 -7.81 26.41
C MET A 1 -19.52 -8.98 25.48
N GLU A 2 -19.86 -8.73 24.23
CA GLU A 2 -19.92 -9.81 23.24
C GLU A 2 -18.54 -10.44 23.12
N LYS A 3 -18.49 -11.77 23.09
CA LYS A 3 -17.27 -12.52 22.85
C LYS A 3 -16.84 -12.18 21.43
N ILE A 4 -15.83 -11.31 21.28
CA ILE A 4 -15.14 -11.08 20.00
C ILE A 4 -14.47 -12.41 19.63
N THR A 5 -15.25 -13.32 19.07
CA THR A 5 -14.75 -14.56 18.51
C THR A 5 -14.12 -14.12 17.20
N SER A 6 -12.81 -13.88 17.22
CA SER A 6 -12.01 -13.69 16.01
C SER A 6 -12.34 -14.84 15.07
N ASN A 7 -13.14 -14.57 14.05
CA ASN A 7 -13.47 -15.58 13.05
C ASN A 7 -12.24 -15.69 12.16
N THR A 8 -11.43 -16.72 12.42
CA THR A 8 -10.19 -16.98 11.70
C THR A 8 -10.40 -17.07 10.20
N ALA A 9 -11.58 -17.52 9.73
CA ALA A 9 -11.92 -17.52 8.31
C ALA A 9 -12.11 -16.08 7.76
N VAL A 10 -12.76 -15.19 8.51
CA VAL A 10 -12.90 -13.77 8.13
C VAL A 10 -11.55 -13.07 8.11
N ALA A 11 -10.69 -13.33 9.10
CA ALA A 11 -9.34 -12.79 9.16
C ALA A 11 -8.46 -13.32 7.99
N ASN A 12 -8.52 -14.63 7.70
CA ASN A 12 -7.80 -15.23 6.58
C ASN A 12 -8.27 -14.67 5.23
N ASN A 13 -9.57 -14.45 5.03
CA ASN A 13 -10.10 -13.83 3.82
C ASN A 13 -9.58 -12.39 3.65
N ALA A 14 -9.52 -11.61 4.73
CA ALA A 14 -8.95 -10.27 4.71
C ALA A 14 -7.45 -10.28 4.37
N ILE A 15 -6.68 -11.22 4.92
CA ILE A 15 -5.25 -11.40 4.63
C ILE A 15 -5.03 -11.75 3.16
N ILE A 16 -5.83 -12.68 2.60
CA ILE A 16 -5.77 -13.05 1.19
C ILE A 16 -6.02 -11.82 0.31
N ALA A 17 -7.06 -11.03 0.63
CA ALA A 17 -7.38 -9.80 -0.09
C ALA A 17 -6.22 -8.80 -0.05
N VAL A 18 -5.63 -8.54 1.13
CA VAL A 18 -4.49 -7.62 1.28
C VAL A 18 -3.25 -8.12 0.52
N LYS A 19 -2.95 -9.41 0.58
CA LYS A 19 -1.83 -10.01 -0.14
C LYS A 19 -1.98 -9.93 -1.66
N SER A 20 -3.22 -10.00 -2.16
CA SER A 20 -3.53 -9.91 -3.59
C SER A 20 -3.31 -8.51 -4.18
N VAL A 21 -3.28 -7.46 -3.34
CA VAL A 21 -3.02 -6.09 -3.79
C VAL A 21 -1.61 -6.01 -4.36
N THR A 22 -1.51 -5.69 -5.65
CA THR A 22 -0.24 -5.50 -6.34
C THR A 22 -0.15 -4.05 -6.81
N ILE A 23 0.90 -3.37 -6.40
CA ILE A 23 1.27 -2.05 -6.92
C ILE A 23 2.48 -2.27 -7.82
N SER A 24 2.51 -1.61 -8.98
CA SER A 24 3.66 -1.60 -9.87
C SER A 24 4.84 -0.87 -9.20
N LYS A 25 5.59 -1.62 -8.40
CA LYS A 25 6.70 -1.12 -7.59
C LYS A 25 7.73 -0.39 -8.44
N GLY A 26 8.16 0.79 -8.00
CA GLY A 26 9.22 1.55 -8.65
C GLY A 26 8.78 2.32 -9.90
N THR A 27 7.47 2.48 -10.11
CA THR A 27 6.96 3.35 -11.17
C THR A 27 7.16 4.80 -10.76
N GLN A 28 8.17 5.45 -11.35
CA GLN A 28 8.35 6.90 -11.21
C GLN A 28 7.96 7.59 -12.51
N ILE A 29 7.17 8.64 -12.39
CA ILE A 29 6.92 9.55 -13.51
C ILE A 29 8.20 10.38 -13.69
N PRO A 30 8.90 10.26 -14.84
CA PRO A 30 10.09 11.04 -15.07
C PRO A 30 9.71 12.52 -15.17
N VAL A 31 10.42 13.36 -14.42
CA VAL A 31 10.39 14.81 -14.63
C VAL A 31 11.15 15.06 -15.93
N GLY A 32 10.45 15.10 -17.06
CA GLY A 32 11.04 15.47 -18.35
C GLY A 32 11.63 16.89 -18.33
N LYS A 33 12.11 17.39 -19.47
CA LYS A 33 12.73 18.73 -19.59
C LYS A 33 11.78 19.93 -19.37
N SER A 34 10.59 19.72 -18.80
CA SER A 34 9.61 20.79 -18.58
C SER A 34 10.18 21.89 -17.68
N THR A 35 10.00 23.14 -18.07
CA THR A 35 10.42 24.33 -17.32
C THR A 35 9.30 24.91 -16.45
N VAL A 36 8.07 24.42 -16.61
CA VAL A 36 6.90 24.88 -15.84
C VAL A 36 6.99 24.34 -14.42
N SER A 37 7.15 25.24 -13.44
CA SER A 37 7.30 24.89 -12.02
C SER A 37 6.15 24.02 -11.50
N GLY A 38 4.90 24.36 -11.84
CA GLY A 38 3.72 23.59 -11.44
C GLY A 38 3.73 22.14 -11.92
N LEU A 39 4.25 21.87 -13.12
CA LEU A 39 4.40 20.50 -13.63
C LEU A 39 5.46 19.72 -12.85
N LYS A 40 6.60 20.36 -12.54
CA LYS A 40 7.65 19.72 -11.71
C LYS A 40 7.11 19.38 -10.32
N THR A 41 6.39 20.31 -9.68
CA THR A 41 5.77 20.09 -8.37
C THR A 41 4.72 18.98 -8.45
N GLY A 42 3.87 18.99 -9.48
CA GLY A 42 2.87 17.95 -9.70
C GLY A 42 3.51 16.56 -9.81
N VAL A 43 4.53 16.40 -10.65
CA VAL A 43 5.26 15.13 -10.80
C VAL A 43 5.92 14.71 -9.48
N SER A 44 6.53 15.63 -8.74
CA SER A 44 7.14 15.34 -7.45
C SER A 44 6.12 14.80 -6.44
N VAL A 45 4.97 15.46 -6.31
CA VAL A 45 3.90 15.03 -5.40
C VAL A 45 3.31 13.70 -5.85
N SER A 46 3.09 13.50 -7.16
CA SER A 46 2.63 12.22 -7.69
C SER A 46 3.59 11.07 -7.38
N ASN A 47 4.90 11.28 -7.56
CA ASN A 47 5.90 10.26 -7.25
C ASN A 47 5.96 9.95 -5.74
N GLN A 48 5.78 10.98 -4.89
CA GLN A 48 5.68 10.77 -3.45
C GLN A 48 4.46 9.93 -3.07
N LEU A 49 3.28 10.23 -3.64
CA LEU A 49 2.06 9.45 -3.41
C LEU A 49 2.20 7.98 -3.83
N ILE A 50 2.88 7.71 -4.95
CA ILE A 50 3.16 6.34 -5.38
C ILE A 50 4.03 5.62 -4.34
N SER A 51 5.11 6.27 -3.88
CA SER A 51 5.99 5.72 -2.83
C SER A 51 5.24 5.47 -1.52
N ASP A 52 4.42 6.41 -1.07
CA ASP A 52 3.67 6.29 0.19
C ASP A 52 2.65 5.15 0.12
N LEU A 53 2.00 4.98 -1.04
CA LEU A 53 1.06 3.87 -1.28
C LEU A 53 1.77 2.51 -1.30
N GLU A 54 2.97 2.43 -1.90
CA GLU A 54 3.80 1.23 -1.88
C GLU A 54 4.21 0.83 -0.44
N GLN A 55 4.57 1.82 0.38
CA GLN A 55 4.90 1.60 1.80
C GLN A 55 3.69 1.14 2.59
N LEU A 56 2.52 1.75 2.39
CA LEU A 56 1.29 1.36 3.07
C LEU A 56 0.90 -0.08 2.76
N VAL A 57 0.90 -0.48 1.49
CA VAL A 57 0.58 -1.87 1.11
C VAL A 57 1.59 -2.85 1.67
N THR A 58 2.88 -2.49 1.71
CA THR A 58 3.92 -3.32 2.33
C THR A 58 3.65 -3.49 3.82
N CYS A 59 3.38 -2.39 4.54
CA CYS A 59 3.04 -2.43 5.97
C CYS A 59 1.80 -3.30 6.24
N MET A 60 0.74 -3.17 5.44
CA MET A 60 -0.46 -3.99 5.57
C MET A 60 -0.18 -5.49 5.33
N LYS A 61 0.68 -5.83 4.36
CA LYS A 61 1.12 -7.22 4.13
C LYS A 61 1.93 -7.75 5.31
N ASP A 62 2.85 -6.95 5.85
CA ASP A 62 3.65 -7.33 7.02
C ASP A 62 2.75 -7.56 8.24
N GLN A 63 1.74 -6.71 8.48
CA GLN A 63 0.76 -6.93 9.54
C GLN A 63 -0.07 -8.20 9.30
N SER A 64 -0.42 -8.47 8.05
CA SER A 64 -1.15 -9.68 7.67
C SER A 64 -0.33 -10.95 7.92
N ASP A 65 0.99 -10.92 7.71
CA ASP A 65 1.90 -12.04 7.97
C ASP A 65 2.13 -12.33 9.46
N ARG A 66 1.73 -11.40 10.34
CA ARG A 66 1.74 -11.62 11.79
C ARG A 66 0.56 -12.46 12.26
N PHE A 67 -0.45 -12.69 11.42
CA PHE A 67 -1.58 -13.58 11.71
C PHE A 67 -1.33 -14.98 11.11
N PRO A 68 -1.60 -16.10 11.81
CA PRO A 68 -2.08 -16.24 13.18
C PRO A 68 -0.90 -16.61 14.09
N LYS A 69 0.19 -15.82 14.17
CA LYS A 69 1.34 -16.19 15.04
C LYS A 69 1.02 -16.10 16.56
N LEU A 70 -0.20 -16.46 16.94
CA LEU A 70 -0.68 -16.76 18.29
C LEU A 70 -0.94 -18.26 18.40
#